data_AF-A0A0B1SLT4-F1
#
_entry.id   AF-A0A0B1SLT4-F1
#
_cell.length_a   1.000
_cell.length_b   1.000
_cell.length_c   1.000
_cell.angle_alpha   90.00
_cell.angle_beta   90.00
_cell.angle_gamma   90.00
#
_symmetry.space_group_name_H-M   'P 1'
#
loop_
_entity.id
_entity.type
_entity.pdbx_description
1 polymer ?
#
loop_
_entity_poly.entity_id
_entity_poly.type
_entity_poly.pdbx_seq_one_letter_code
_entity_poly.pdbx_strand_id
1 'polypeptide(L)'
;MKFRSYDYAMMADIQKAFLQIHLPTDHRDVTRFLWVKDSTKPATGSNTKYLRFCRVPFGINTGPAILNQALLKHLESFSTDTNREISDMIYVDNVILEGKNRKDLLRKYNESKDVFKNVGMNLRDYLSNSRDVNESIPLQDRAASTTAKVLGIQWDSDNDQMDLHCAAKPHSKTTKRTVLSQINGLCFDPLSLTTPLLTKAKVFLQDLHKKKLGWDDQLSHEDCDIWSPINKAMTNFSVSLPRRVTQQNGCKSRTLSLFVDSSKRVYACAPYITTETTNGER
;
A
#
# COMPACT_ATOMS: atom_id res chain seq x y z
N MET A 1 1.72 -8.28 -6.77
CA MET A 1 1.13 -6.93 -6.95
C MET A 1 0.96 -6.69 -8.44
N LYS A 2 -0.27 -6.45 -8.93
CA LYS A 2 -0.55 -6.33 -10.37
C LYS A 2 0.04 -5.05 -11.01
N PHE A 3 0.31 -3.99 -10.24
CA PHE A 3 0.90 -2.68 -10.67
C PHE A 3 2.31 -2.69 -11.31
N ARG A 4 2.85 -3.84 -11.68
CA ARG A 4 4.24 -4.00 -12.14
C ARG A 4 4.33 -4.64 -13.53
N SER A 5 3.19 -4.81 -14.20
CA SER A 5 3.07 -5.69 -15.37
C SER A 5 3.04 -4.95 -16.70
N TYR A 6 2.61 -3.69 -16.73
CA TYR A 6 2.50 -2.92 -17.97
C TYR A 6 3.46 -1.73 -18.03
N ASP A 7 3.70 -1.27 -19.27
CA ASP A 7 4.57 -0.12 -19.56
C ASP A 7 4.02 1.18 -18.97
N TYR A 8 2.70 1.35 -19.00
CA TYR A 8 2.05 2.51 -18.45
C TYR A 8 1.16 2.12 -17.28
N ALA A 9 1.17 2.94 -16.25
CA ALA A 9 0.32 2.79 -15.08
C ALA A 9 -0.28 4.13 -14.68
N MET A 10 -1.41 4.06 -13.99
CA MET A 10 -2.15 5.20 -13.48
C MET A 10 -2.77 4.83 -12.15
N MET A 11 -2.80 5.77 -11.22
CA MET A 11 -3.53 5.65 -9.97
C MET A 11 -4.50 6.80 -9.82
N ALA A 12 -5.54 6.58 -9.02
CA ALA A 12 -6.48 7.61 -8.61
C ALA A 12 -6.94 7.37 -7.17
N ASP A 13 -7.36 8.44 -6.51
CA ASP A 13 -7.95 8.43 -5.17
C ASP A 13 -9.48 8.60 -5.25
N ILE A 14 -10.21 7.89 -4.39
CA ILE A 14 -11.65 8.04 -4.24
C ILE A 14 -11.93 9.15 -3.21
N GLN A 15 -12.45 10.26 -3.71
CA GLN A 15 -12.74 11.43 -2.88
C GLN A 15 -13.71 11.09 -1.74
N LYS A 16 -13.22 11.23 -0.50
CA LYS A 16 -14.01 11.04 0.73
C LYS A 16 -14.73 9.68 0.75
N ALA A 17 -14.05 8.61 0.29
CA ALA A 17 -14.64 7.29 0.04
C ALA A 17 -15.58 6.78 1.14
N PHE A 18 -15.11 6.74 2.40
CA PHE A 18 -15.93 6.26 3.53
C PHE A 18 -17.17 7.12 3.78
N LEU A 19 -17.03 8.44 3.61
CA LEU A 19 -18.13 9.37 3.76
C LEU A 19 -19.12 9.29 2.60
N GLN A 20 -18.98 8.41 1.62
CA GLN A 20 -20.03 8.15 0.64
C GLN A 20 -20.98 7.02 1.05
N ILE A 21 -20.64 6.28 2.12
CA ILE A 21 -21.40 5.11 2.56
C ILE A 21 -22.22 5.45 3.80
N HIS A 22 -23.54 5.26 3.71
CA HIS A 22 -24.44 5.46 4.83
C HIS A 22 -24.38 4.30 5.82
N LEU A 23 -24.43 4.64 7.11
CA LEU A 23 -24.63 3.64 8.16
C LEU A 23 -26.14 3.35 8.30
N PRO A 24 -26.53 2.07 8.45
CA PRO A 24 -27.87 1.69 8.88
C PRO A 24 -28.24 2.46 10.15
N THR A 25 -29.50 2.92 10.25
CA THR A 25 -29.97 3.76 11.36
C THR A 25 -29.66 3.15 12.73
N ASP A 26 -29.80 1.83 12.81
CA ASP A 26 -29.68 1.07 14.06
C ASP A 26 -28.21 0.90 14.48
N HIS A 27 -27.26 1.10 13.57
CA HIS A 27 -25.82 1.06 13.85
C HIS A 27 -25.23 2.44 14.14
N ARG A 28 -25.97 3.54 13.96
CA ARG A 28 -25.41 4.89 14.17
C ARG A 28 -25.06 5.16 15.62
N ASP A 29 -25.76 4.52 16.56
CA ASP A 29 -25.58 4.77 17.98
C ASP A 29 -24.25 4.27 18.54
N VAL A 30 -23.62 3.27 17.90
CA VAL A 30 -22.26 2.84 18.26
C VAL A 30 -21.17 3.79 17.74
N THR A 31 -21.54 4.81 16.97
CA THR A 31 -20.62 5.84 16.45
C THR A 31 -20.80 7.20 17.13
N ARG A 32 -21.35 7.21 18.35
CA ARG A 32 -21.56 8.44 19.12
C ARG A 32 -20.23 9.02 19.59
N PHE A 33 -20.15 10.34 19.62
CA PHE A 33 -19.05 11.08 20.21
C PHE A 33 -19.56 12.34 20.90
N LEU A 34 -18.81 12.79 21.90
CA LEU A 34 -19.10 14.04 22.60
C LEU A 34 -18.48 15.21 21.84
N TRP A 35 -19.25 16.26 21.68
CA TRP A 35 -18.83 17.53 21.11
C TRP A 35 -18.94 18.63 22.17
N VAL A 36 -17.83 19.34 22.38
CA VAL A 36 -17.79 20.52 23.25
C VAL A 36 -18.17 21.73 22.41
N LYS A 37 -19.21 22.48 22.82
CA LYS A 37 -19.71 23.62 22.05
C LYS A 37 -18.74 24.80 22.09
N ASP A 38 -18.20 25.07 23.28
CA ASP A 38 -17.25 26.15 23.55
C ASP A 38 -16.00 25.58 24.21
N SER A 39 -14.88 25.58 23.47
CA SER A 39 -13.60 25.01 23.92
C SER A 39 -12.91 25.81 25.03
N THR A 40 -13.40 27.02 25.34
CA THR A 40 -12.87 27.85 26.42
C THR A 40 -13.48 27.53 27.78
N LYS A 41 -14.58 26.77 27.80
CA LYS A 41 -15.30 26.38 29.01
C LYS A 41 -15.09 24.92 29.36
N PRO A 42 -15.24 24.53 30.64
CA PRO A 42 -15.21 23.12 31.03
C PRO A 42 -16.20 22.28 30.21
N ALA A 43 -15.81 21.04 29.89
CA ALA A 43 -16.62 20.09 29.14
C ALA A 43 -17.71 19.45 30.03
N THR A 44 -18.60 20.27 30.60
CA THR A 44 -19.64 19.84 31.54
C THR A 44 -21.02 20.36 31.16
N GLY A 45 -22.05 19.62 31.55
CA GLY A 45 -23.46 20.02 31.47
C GLY A 45 -23.89 20.52 30.08
N SER A 46 -24.36 21.77 30.03
CA SER A 46 -24.90 22.39 28.81
C SER A 46 -23.86 22.68 27.72
N ASN A 47 -22.56 22.62 28.05
CA ASN A 47 -21.47 22.82 27.10
C ASN A 47 -21.10 21.55 26.31
N THR A 48 -21.68 20.40 26.64
CA THR A 48 -21.49 19.16 25.87
C THR A 48 -22.77 18.80 25.11
N LYS A 49 -22.59 18.19 23.94
CA LYS A 49 -23.66 17.50 23.20
C LYS A 49 -23.11 16.19 22.67
N TYR A 50 -23.95 15.18 22.51
CA TYR A 50 -23.57 13.99 21.76
C TYR A 50 -24.00 14.15 20.31
N LEU A 51 -23.13 13.73 19.40
CA LEU A 51 -23.40 13.58 17.98
C LEU A 51 -23.17 12.12 17.60
N ARG A 52 -23.66 11.70 16.45
CA ARG A 52 -23.42 10.37 15.88
C ARG A 52 -23.15 10.50 14.40
N PHE A 53 -22.34 9.59 13.86
CA PHE A 53 -22.11 9.56 12.42
C PHE A 53 -23.31 8.94 11.71
N CYS A 54 -23.68 9.51 10.56
CA CYS A 54 -24.68 8.93 9.65
C CYS A 54 -24.03 8.14 8.50
N ARG A 55 -22.70 8.23 8.38
CA ARG A 55 -21.88 7.63 7.34
C ARG A 55 -20.66 6.98 7.97
N VAL A 56 -19.97 6.10 7.25
CA VAL A 56 -18.80 5.39 7.78
C VAL A 56 -17.72 6.40 8.21
N PRO A 57 -17.38 6.49 9.50
CA PRO A 57 -16.36 7.43 9.97
C PRO A 57 -14.95 6.92 9.66
N PHE A 58 -13.99 7.84 9.57
CA PHE A 58 -12.58 7.48 9.51
C PHE A 58 -12.14 6.85 10.84
N GLY A 59 -11.23 5.86 10.76
CA GLY A 59 -10.62 5.23 11.92
C GLY A 59 -11.34 4.00 12.48
N ILE A 60 -12.50 3.62 11.93
CA ILE A 60 -13.07 2.30 12.26
C ILE A 60 -12.30 1.19 11.54
N ASN A 61 -11.97 0.14 12.27
CA ASN A 61 -11.21 -1.00 11.76
C ASN A 61 -11.89 -1.73 10.58
N THR A 62 -13.22 -1.75 10.54
CA THR A 62 -14.00 -2.40 9.47
C THR A 62 -14.32 -1.48 8.29
N GLY A 63 -13.96 -0.19 8.36
CA GLY A 63 -14.24 0.80 7.32
C GLY A 63 -13.76 0.38 5.93
N PRO A 64 -12.49 -0.02 5.77
CA PRO A 64 -11.97 -0.51 4.48
C PRO A 64 -12.74 -1.70 3.91
N ALA A 65 -13.17 -2.63 4.77
CA ALA A 65 -13.93 -3.81 4.33
C ALA A 65 -15.34 -3.42 3.84
N ILE A 66 -16.02 -2.53 4.57
CA ILE A 66 -17.34 -2.00 4.18
C ILE A 66 -17.24 -1.27 2.84
N LEU A 67 -16.21 -0.41 2.67
CA LEU A 67 -15.97 0.30 1.42
C LEU A 67 -15.76 -0.66 0.25
N ASN A 68 -14.89 -1.64 0.43
CA ASN A 68 -14.56 -2.59 -0.63
C ASN A 68 -15.79 -3.41 -1.05
N GLN A 69 -16.58 -3.91 -0.08
CA GLN A 69 -17.81 -4.66 -0.38
C GLN A 69 -18.84 -3.81 -1.13
N ALA A 70 -19.05 -2.55 -0.72
CA ALA A 70 -19.96 -1.65 -1.41
C ALA A 70 -19.52 -1.41 -2.87
N LEU A 71 -18.23 -1.15 -3.08
CA LEU A 71 -17.68 -0.91 -4.42
C LEU A 71 -17.77 -2.14 -5.31
N LEU A 72 -17.34 -3.32 -4.83
CA LEU A 72 -17.42 -4.57 -5.58
C LEU A 72 -18.87 -4.87 -5.99
N LYS A 73 -19.84 -4.65 -5.10
CA LYS A 73 -21.25 -4.88 -5.42
C LYS A 73 -21.76 -3.99 -6.55
N HIS A 74 -21.31 -2.74 -6.59
CA HIS A 74 -21.64 -1.82 -7.68
C HIS A 74 -20.90 -2.19 -8.97
N LEU A 75 -19.61 -2.56 -8.89
CA LEU A 75 -18.80 -2.91 -10.06
C LEU A 75 -19.27 -4.21 -10.74
N GLU A 76 -19.78 -5.18 -9.98
CA GLU A 76 -20.43 -6.40 -10.50
C GLU A 76 -21.59 -6.10 -11.47
N SER A 77 -22.24 -4.95 -11.32
CA SER A 77 -23.41 -4.58 -12.13
C SER A 77 -23.05 -4.13 -13.55
N PHE A 78 -21.76 -3.98 -13.87
CA PHE A 78 -21.29 -3.42 -15.13
C PHE A 78 -20.18 -4.29 -15.75
N SER A 79 -20.43 -4.91 -16.90
CA SER A 79 -19.54 -5.90 -17.51
C SER A 79 -18.53 -5.32 -18.51
N THR A 80 -17.71 -4.34 -18.13
CA THR A 80 -16.59 -3.86 -18.96
C THR A 80 -15.26 -4.49 -18.50
N ASP A 81 -14.26 -4.54 -19.39
CA ASP A 81 -12.91 -4.99 -19.01
C ASP A 81 -12.30 -4.08 -17.93
N THR A 82 -12.53 -2.77 -18.02
CA THR A 82 -12.05 -1.78 -17.05
C THR A 82 -12.68 -1.97 -15.67
N ASN A 83 -13.94 -2.38 -15.57
CA ASN A 83 -14.56 -2.67 -14.27
C ASN A 83 -14.00 -3.92 -13.61
N ARG A 84 -13.71 -4.95 -14.42
CA ARG A 84 -13.03 -6.15 -13.95
C ARG A 84 -11.63 -5.81 -13.43
N GLU A 85 -10.89 -4.98 -14.15
CA GLU A 85 -9.58 -4.49 -13.71
C GLU A 85 -9.68 -3.66 -12.43
N ILE A 86 -10.60 -2.69 -12.35
CA ILE A 86 -10.82 -1.88 -11.13
C ILE A 86 -11.15 -2.79 -9.95
N SER A 87 -12.03 -3.78 -10.13
CA SER A 87 -12.39 -4.73 -9.06
C SER A 87 -11.19 -5.52 -8.55
N ASP A 88 -10.27 -5.87 -9.46
CA ASP A 88 -9.04 -6.60 -9.16
C ASP A 88 -7.91 -5.73 -8.58
N MET A 89 -7.98 -4.41 -8.78
CA MET A 89 -6.87 -3.47 -8.55
C MET A 89 -7.27 -2.25 -7.70
N ILE A 90 -8.37 -2.35 -6.98
CA ILE A 90 -8.75 -1.41 -5.94
C ILE A 90 -8.13 -1.81 -4.59
N TYR A 91 -7.58 -0.82 -3.89
CA TYR A 91 -7.06 -0.98 -2.54
C TYR A 91 -7.55 0.17 -1.66
N VAL A 92 -8.51 -0.12 -0.79
CA VAL A 92 -9.16 0.86 0.08
C VAL A 92 -9.74 2.01 -0.75
N ASP A 93 -9.11 3.18 -0.75
CA ASP A 93 -9.49 4.38 -1.47
C ASP A 93 -8.67 4.62 -2.74
N ASN A 94 -7.69 3.76 -3.06
CA ASN A 94 -6.88 3.89 -4.27
C ASN A 94 -7.34 2.91 -5.36
N VAL A 95 -7.53 3.44 -6.56
CA VAL A 95 -7.77 2.65 -7.79
C VAL A 95 -6.50 2.65 -8.61
N ILE A 96 -6.07 1.47 -9.04
CA ILE A 96 -4.89 1.29 -9.88
C ILE A 96 -5.33 0.77 -11.24
N LEU A 97 -4.79 1.38 -12.29
CA LEU A 97 -5.05 1.05 -13.69
C LEU A 97 -3.71 0.87 -14.41
N GLU A 98 -3.63 -0.09 -15.30
CA GLU A 98 -2.45 -0.33 -16.14
C GLU A 98 -2.83 -0.24 -17.62
N GLY A 99 -1.88 0.06 -18.51
CA GLY A 99 -2.21 0.23 -19.93
C GLY A 99 -1.09 -0.18 -20.86
N LYS A 100 -1.46 -0.71 -22.03
CA LYS A 100 -0.49 -1.11 -23.08
C LYS A 100 0.14 0.09 -23.76
N ASN A 101 -0.59 1.20 -23.80
CA ASN A 101 -0.18 2.47 -24.40
C ASN A 101 -0.92 3.64 -23.77
N ARG A 102 -0.51 4.87 -24.08
CA ARG A 102 -1.10 6.10 -23.56
C ARG A 102 -2.60 6.25 -23.88
N LYS A 103 -3.03 5.87 -25.09
CA LYS A 103 -4.44 5.96 -25.51
C LYS A 103 -5.33 5.02 -24.69
N ASP A 104 -4.82 3.82 -24.41
CA ASP A 104 -5.48 2.83 -23.55
C ASP A 104 -5.68 3.39 -22.14
N LEU A 105 -4.66 4.00 -21.54
CA LEU A 105 -4.77 4.65 -20.23
C LEU A 105 -5.78 5.81 -20.23
N LEU A 106 -5.78 6.67 -21.24
CA LEU A 106 -6.74 7.78 -21.33
C LEU A 106 -8.18 7.28 -21.51
N ARG A 107 -8.38 6.18 -22.26
CA ARG A 107 -9.69 5.51 -22.33
C ARG A 107 -10.11 5.03 -20.94
N LYS A 108 -9.23 4.35 -20.22
CA LYS A 108 -9.49 3.85 -18.85
C LYS A 108 -9.73 4.99 -17.84
N TYR A 109 -9.06 6.12 -17.98
CA TYR A 109 -9.35 7.33 -17.19
C TYR A 109 -10.83 7.72 -17.36
N ASN A 110 -11.29 7.95 -18.59
CA ASN A 110 -12.68 8.35 -18.85
C ASN A 110 -13.69 7.30 -18.37
N GLU A 111 -13.45 6.03 -18.69
CA GLU A 111 -14.32 4.93 -18.25
C GLU A 111 -14.38 4.84 -16.72
N SER A 112 -13.24 4.97 -16.02
CA SER A 112 -13.21 4.96 -14.56
C SER A 112 -13.96 6.13 -13.94
N LYS A 113 -13.87 7.34 -14.52
CA LYS A 113 -14.64 8.50 -14.08
C LYS A 113 -16.14 8.26 -14.21
N ASP A 114 -16.59 7.71 -15.33
CA ASP A 114 -18.01 7.44 -15.57
C ASP A 114 -18.53 6.34 -14.63
N VAL A 115 -17.74 5.29 -14.41
CA VAL A 115 -18.07 4.21 -13.49
C VAL A 115 -18.26 4.75 -12.08
N PHE A 116 -17.27 5.47 -11.53
CA PHE A 116 -17.39 5.99 -10.17
C PHE A 116 -18.47 7.05 -10.03
N LYS A 117 -18.70 7.87 -11.06
CA LYS A 117 -19.83 8.80 -11.12
C LYS A 117 -21.18 8.06 -10.98
N ASN A 118 -21.35 6.92 -11.66
CA ASN A 118 -22.55 6.09 -11.54
C ASN A 118 -22.69 5.44 -10.15
N VAL A 119 -21.57 5.14 -9.48
CA VAL A 119 -21.56 4.68 -8.07
C VAL A 119 -21.89 5.82 -7.10
N GLY A 120 -21.91 7.08 -7.54
CA GLY A 120 -22.09 8.25 -6.67
C GLY A 120 -20.82 8.66 -5.95
N MET A 121 -19.65 8.27 -6.47
CA MET A 121 -18.33 8.63 -5.97
C MET A 121 -17.54 9.41 -7.03
N ASN A 122 -16.45 10.05 -6.64
CA ASN A 122 -15.60 10.81 -7.55
C ASN A 122 -14.15 10.36 -7.41
N LEU A 123 -13.57 9.89 -8.52
CA LEU A 123 -12.13 9.67 -8.61
C LEU A 123 -11.41 11.00 -8.89
N ARG A 124 -10.29 11.22 -8.21
CA ARG A 124 -9.46 12.43 -8.26
C ARG A 124 -7.98 12.05 -8.07
N ASP A 125 -7.11 13.05 -8.07
CA ASP A 125 -5.67 12.89 -7.86
C ASP A 125 -5.05 11.81 -8.75
N TYR A 126 -5.44 11.82 -10.03
CA TYR A 126 -4.92 10.91 -11.03
C TYR A 126 -3.43 11.17 -11.28
N LEU A 127 -2.63 10.12 -11.17
CA LEU A 127 -1.19 10.15 -11.42
C LEU A 127 -0.78 8.98 -12.31
N SER A 128 -0.13 9.28 -13.44
CA SER A 128 0.46 8.30 -14.35
C SER A 128 1.97 8.46 -14.47
N ASN A 129 2.67 7.38 -14.81
CA ASN A 129 4.07 7.45 -15.24
C ASN A 129 4.28 8.06 -16.64
N SER A 130 3.21 8.47 -17.33
CA SER A 130 3.32 9.19 -18.60
C SER A 130 2.92 10.65 -18.42
N ARG A 131 3.88 11.54 -18.67
CA ARG A 131 3.65 12.99 -18.69
C ARG A 131 2.54 13.39 -19.67
N ASP A 132 2.54 12.83 -20.87
CA ASP A 132 1.52 13.13 -21.90
C ASP A 132 0.10 12.76 -21.43
N VAL A 133 -0.02 11.63 -20.71
CA VAL A 133 -1.29 11.19 -20.12
C VAL A 133 -1.71 12.16 -19.02
N ASN A 134 -0.80 12.52 -18.11
CA ASN A 134 -1.08 13.49 -17.05
C ASN A 134 -1.52 14.84 -17.63
N GLU A 135 -0.82 15.34 -18.65
CA GLU A 135 -1.13 16.61 -19.32
C GLU A 135 -2.51 16.61 -20.02
N SER A 136 -2.97 15.45 -20.46
CA SER A 136 -4.28 15.26 -21.07
C SER A 136 -5.42 15.14 -20.05
N ILE A 137 -5.13 14.87 -18.77
CA ILE A 137 -6.11 14.81 -17.69
C ILE A 137 -6.45 16.25 -17.21
N PRO A 138 -7.74 16.61 -17.06
CA PRO A 138 -8.15 17.91 -16.52
C PRO A 138 -7.46 18.24 -15.19
N LEU A 139 -7.05 19.50 -15.00
CA LEU A 139 -6.32 19.96 -13.82
C LEU A 139 -7.01 19.62 -12.49
N GLN A 140 -8.34 19.66 -12.45
CA GLN A 140 -9.13 19.35 -11.25
C GLN A 140 -9.05 17.87 -10.81
N ASP A 141 -8.73 16.98 -11.74
CA ASP A 141 -8.63 15.54 -11.50
C ASP A 141 -7.17 15.08 -11.39
N ARG A 142 -6.20 15.92 -11.78
CA ARG A 142 -4.78 15.58 -11.82
C ARG A 142 -4.14 15.66 -10.44
N ALA A 143 -3.28 14.70 -10.11
CA ALA A 143 -2.45 14.77 -8.91
C ALA A 143 -1.51 15.99 -8.96
N ALA A 144 -1.33 16.66 -7.81
CA ALA A 144 -0.43 17.79 -7.67
C ALA A 144 1.05 17.37 -7.52
N SER A 145 1.30 16.12 -7.13
CA SER A 145 2.63 15.56 -6.89
C SER A 145 2.94 14.50 -7.94
N THR A 146 4.21 14.37 -8.33
CA THR A 146 4.71 13.26 -9.17
C THR A 146 5.09 12.03 -8.35
N THR A 147 4.88 12.08 -7.03
CA THR A 147 5.06 10.96 -6.12
C THR A 147 3.74 10.58 -5.47
N ALA A 148 3.51 9.28 -5.33
CA ALA A 148 2.36 8.72 -4.62
C ALA A 148 2.75 7.45 -3.86
N LYS A 149 1.86 6.97 -2.97
CA LYS A 149 2.07 5.70 -2.27
C LYS A 149 1.18 4.62 -2.86
N VAL A 150 1.78 3.49 -3.24
CA VAL A 150 1.07 2.32 -3.76
C VAL A 150 1.23 1.20 -2.75
N LEU A 151 0.13 0.83 -2.09
CA LEU A 151 0.17 -0.11 -0.96
C LEU A 151 1.22 0.33 0.07
N GLY A 152 1.33 1.63 0.38
CA GLY A 152 2.30 2.15 1.34
C GLY A 152 3.76 2.25 0.87
N ILE A 153 4.12 1.72 -0.30
CA ILE A 153 5.44 1.91 -0.93
C ILE A 153 5.42 3.21 -1.75
N GLN A 154 6.44 4.05 -1.65
CA GLN A 154 6.53 5.26 -2.45
C GLN A 154 6.82 4.91 -3.92
N TRP A 155 6.11 5.58 -4.84
CA TRP A 155 6.29 5.48 -6.28
C TRP A 155 6.54 6.87 -6.84
N ASP A 156 7.65 6.99 -7.55
CA ASP A 156 8.01 8.14 -8.39
C ASP A 156 7.50 7.86 -9.81
N SER A 157 6.54 8.65 -10.26
CA SER A 157 5.95 8.49 -11.58
C SER A 157 6.87 8.94 -12.70
N ASP A 158 7.75 9.92 -12.46
CA ASP A 158 8.61 10.49 -13.49
C ASP A 158 9.70 9.51 -13.91
N ASN A 159 10.31 8.85 -12.92
CA ASN A 159 11.34 7.83 -13.15
C ASN A 159 10.76 6.40 -13.27
N ASP A 160 9.48 6.24 -12.96
CA ASP A 160 8.76 4.96 -12.86
C ASP A 160 9.44 3.94 -11.90
N GLN A 161 9.78 4.43 -10.71
CA GLN A 161 10.51 3.68 -9.67
C GLN A 161 9.71 3.57 -8.38
N MET A 162 9.85 2.43 -7.71
CA MET A 162 9.32 2.17 -6.38
C MET A 162 10.45 2.25 -5.37
N ASP A 163 10.30 3.13 -4.38
CA ASP A 163 11.31 3.38 -3.36
C ASP A 163 10.98 2.59 -2.09
N LEU A 164 11.91 1.73 -1.69
CA LEU A 164 11.87 1.01 -0.43
C LEU A 164 12.84 1.69 0.52
N HIS A 165 12.30 2.28 1.59
CA HIS A 165 13.08 2.98 2.60
C HIS A 165 12.87 2.35 3.98
N CYS A 166 13.97 2.05 4.67
CA CYS A 166 13.99 1.51 6.01
C CYS A 166 14.21 2.63 7.03
N ALA A 167 13.14 3.17 7.60
CA ALA A 167 13.24 4.24 8.59
C ALA A 167 13.40 3.67 10.02
N ALA A 168 14.50 3.99 10.69
CA ALA A 168 14.68 3.57 12.07
C ALA A 168 13.66 4.25 13.00
N LYS A 169 13.11 3.45 13.92
CA LYS A 169 12.42 3.97 15.11
C LYS A 169 13.39 3.87 16.28
N PRO A 170 13.80 5.01 16.88
CA PRO A 170 14.65 4.98 18.06
C PRO A 170 13.86 4.34 19.22
N HIS A 171 14.52 3.46 19.95
CA HIS A 171 13.97 2.86 21.18
C HIS A 171 14.98 3.09 22.30
N SER A 172 14.47 3.42 23.49
CA SER A 172 15.31 3.64 24.69
C SER A 172 15.84 2.35 25.30
N LYS A 173 15.21 1.20 24.99
CA LYS A 173 15.60 -0.13 25.47
C LYS A 173 15.63 -1.13 24.32
N THR A 174 16.58 -2.05 24.39
CA THR A 174 16.64 -3.21 23.50
C THR A 174 15.99 -4.40 24.21
N THR A 175 14.81 -4.78 23.75
CA THR A 175 14.03 -5.92 24.26
C THR A 175 13.57 -6.77 23.07
N LYS A 176 13.07 -7.98 23.34
CA LYS A 176 12.48 -8.82 22.30
C LYS A 176 11.33 -8.09 21.54
N ARG A 177 10.53 -7.29 22.25
CA ARG A 177 9.47 -6.46 21.64
C ARG A 177 10.05 -5.39 20.72
N THR A 178 11.12 -4.69 21.13
CA THR A 178 11.69 -3.63 20.28
C THR A 178 12.39 -4.20 19.06
N VAL A 179 13.03 -5.36 19.15
CA VAL A 179 13.58 -6.11 18.00
C VAL A 179 12.46 -6.46 17.00
N LEU A 180 11.36 -7.04 17.47
CA LEU A 180 10.20 -7.35 16.61
C LEU A 180 9.58 -6.09 15.98
N SER A 181 9.43 -5.03 16.79
CA SER A 181 8.94 -3.72 16.34
C SER A 181 9.83 -3.12 15.26
N GLN A 182 11.15 -3.23 15.40
CA GLN A 182 12.10 -2.79 14.38
C GLN A 182 11.94 -3.63 13.10
N ILE A 183 11.95 -4.96 13.18
CA ILE A 183 11.80 -5.84 12.01
C ILE A 183 10.54 -5.52 11.19
N ASN A 184 9.40 -5.33 11.86
CA ASN A 184 8.12 -5.07 11.18
C ASN A 184 7.87 -3.59 10.86
N GLY A 185 8.52 -2.68 11.60
CA GLY A 185 8.28 -1.24 11.52
C GLY A 185 9.32 -0.48 10.69
N LEU A 186 10.45 -1.09 10.33
CA LEU A 186 11.51 -0.49 9.54
C LEU A 186 11.09 -0.31 8.07
N CYS A 187 10.56 -1.36 7.44
CA CYS A 187 10.19 -1.34 6.03
C CYS A 187 8.86 -2.06 5.82
N PHE A 188 7.87 -1.35 5.27
CA PHE A 188 6.65 -1.98 4.77
C PHE A 188 6.93 -2.55 3.37
N ASP A 189 6.95 -3.87 3.27
CA ASP A 189 7.33 -4.57 2.04
C ASP A 189 6.40 -5.76 1.75
N PRO A 190 5.22 -5.51 1.15
CA PRO A 190 4.27 -6.54 0.78
C PRO A 190 4.79 -7.51 -0.29
N LEU A 191 5.89 -7.16 -0.97
CA LEU A 191 6.51 -7.99 -2.00
C LEU A 191 7.69 -8.81 -1.48
N SER A 192 8.09 -8.60 -0.22
CA SER A 192 9.24 -9.27 0.39
C SER A 192 10.57 -9.06 -0.36
N LEU A 193 10.72 -7.95 -1.09
CA LEU A 193 11.93 -7.56 -1.85
C LEU A 193 13.14 -7.27 -0.94
N THR A 194 12.90 -6.81 0.29
CA THR A 194 13.89 -6.55 1.35
C THR A 194 14.23 -7.79 2.16
N THR A 195 13.70 -8.97 1.82
CA THR A 195 13.98 -10.22 2.55
C THR A 195 15.47 -10.50 2.76
N PRO A 196 16.38 -10.32 1.77
CA PRO A 196 17.81 -10.53 1.98
C PRO A 196 18.39 -9.68 3.12
N LEU A 197 17.89 -8.44 3.26
CA LEU A 197 18.28 -7.52 4.33
C LEU A 197 17.73 -7.97 5.69
N LEU A 198 16.45 -8.34 5.75
CA LEU A 198 15.73 -8.69 6.99
C LEU A 198 16.05 -10.10 7.50
N THR A 199 16.66 -10.97 6.69
CA THR A 199 16.90 -12.38 7.04
C THR A 199 17.69 -12.52 8.34
N LYS A 200 18.81 -11.78 8.49
CA LYS A 200 19.63 -11.83 9.72
C LYS A 200 18.84 -11.42 10.95
N ALA A 201 17.98 -10.41 10.82
CA ALA A 201 17.16 -9.93 11.92
C ALA A 201 16.06 -10.93 12.34
N LYS A 202 15.38 -11.54 11.37
CA LYS A 202 14.39 -12.60 11.64
C LYS A 202 15.03 -13.83 12.30
N VAL A 203 16.23 -14.18 11.85
CA VAL A 203 17.04 -15.27 12.41
C VAL A 203 17.47 -14.96 13.86
N PHE A 204 17.88 -13.72 14.15
CA PHE A 204 18.18 -13.27 15.50
C PHE A 204 16.95 -13.31 16.41
N LEU A 205 15.80 -12.82 15.94
CA LEU A 205 14.53 -12.90 16.67
C LEU A 205 14.16 -14.35 17.01
N GLN A 206 14.39 -15.29 16.09
CA GLN A 206 14.18 -16.73 16.34
C GLN A 206 15.05 -17.23 17.50
N ASP A 207 16.31 -16.78 17.61
CA ASP A 207 17.19 -17.16 18.72
C ASP A 207 16.72 -16.57 20.04
N LEU A 208 16.28 -15.31 20.06
CA LEU A 208 15.69 -14.69 21.26
C LEU A 208 14.47 -15.45 21.77
N HIS A 209 13.63 -15.99 20.86
CA HIS A 209 12.49 -16.82 21.25
C HIS A 209 12.88 -18.10 21.99
N LYS A 210 14.09 -18.64 21.75
CA LYS A 210 14.60 -19.83 22.47
C LYS A 210 15.08 -19.51 23.89
N LYS A 211 15.38 -18.24 24.19
CA LYS A 211 16.00 -17.81 25.46
C LYS A 211 15.02 -17.65 26.64
N LYS A 212 13.76 -18.09 26.51
CA LYS A 212 12.70 -17.95 27.55
C LYS A 212 12.55 -16.53 28.15
N LEU A 213 12.95 -15.49 27.39
CA LEU A 213 12.79 -14.09 27.78
C LEU A 213 11.33 -13.64 27.65
N GLY A 214 10.88 -12.74 28.53
CA GLY A 214 9.67 -11.94 28.38
C GLY A 214 9.73 -11.00 27.16
N TRP A 215 8.64 -10.30 26.87
CA TRP A 215 8.60 -9.34 25.75
C TRP A 215 9.39 -8.07 26.04
N ASP A 216 9.37 -7.62 27.28
CA ASP A 216 9.91 -6.33 27.73
C ASP A 216 11.17 -6.49 28.59
N ASP A 217 11.66 -7.72 28.74
CA ASP A 217 12.94 -8.02 29.37
C ASP A 217 14.08 -7.45 28.53
N GLN A 218 15.04 -6.82 29.19
CA GLN A 218 16.21 -6.26 28.55
C GLN A 218 17.11 -7.38 28.04
N LEU A 219 17.60 -7.24 26.81
CA LEU A 219 18.55 -8.20 26.24
C LEU A 219 19.88 -8.17 26.99
N SER A 220 20.59 -9.31 27.02
CA SER A 220 21.94 -9.37 27.56
C SER A 220 22.90 -8.50 26.74
N HIS A 221 24.07 -8.19 27.30
CA HIS A 221 25.11 -7.46 26.57
C HIS A 221 25.51 -8.20 25.28
N GLU A 222 25.70 -9.52 25.35
CA GLU A 222 26.03 -10.37 24.20
C GLU A 222 24.96 -10.29 23.09
N ASP A 223 23.67 -10.31 23.46
CA ASP A 223 22.59 -10.18 22.49
C ASP A 223 22.53 -8.78 21.86
N CYS A 224 22.87 -7.75 22.63
CA CYS A 224 22.97 -6.38 22.10
C CYS A 224 24.14 -6.24 21.12
N ASP A 225 25.29 -6.88 21.41
CA ASP A 225 26.46 -6.88 20.52
C ASP A 225 26.16 -7.58 19.18
N ILE A 226 25.33 -8.62 19.18
CA ILE A 226 24.84 -9.27 17.96
C ILE A 226 23.80 -8.41 17.24
N TRP A 227 22.86 -7.80 17.97
CA TRP A 227 21.77 -7.02 17.39
C TRP A 227 22.23 -5.73 16.75
N SER A 228 23.13 -5.00 17.39
CA SER A 228 23.61 -3.68 16.96
C SER A 228 24.05 -3.61 15.48
N PRO A 229 24.95 -4.48 14.99
CA PRO A 229 25.36 -4.46 13.58
C PRO A 229 24.22 -4.85 12.62
N ILE A 230 23.33 -5.77 13.02
CA ILE A 230 22.17 -6.16 12.22
C ILE A 230 21.23 -4.95 12.07
N ASN A 231 20.89 -4.28 13.16
CA ASN A 231 20.05 -3.10 13.17
C ASN A 231 20.67 -1.95 12.37
N LYS A 232 22.00 -1.73 12.50
CA LYS A 232 22.72 -0.70 11.75
C LYS A 232 22.69 -0.93 10.24
N ALA A 233 22.81 -2.19 9.78
CA ALA A 233 22.75 -2.52 8.36
C ALA A 233 21.36 -2.27 7.76
N MET A 234 20.29 -2.43 8.55
CA MET A 234 18.91 -2.18 8.11
C MET A 234 18.53 -0.71 8.20
N THR A 235 19.04 0.00 9.19
CA THR A 235 18.72 1.41 9.44
C THR A 235 19.19 2.28 8.29
N ASN A 236 18.28 3.11 7.75
CA ASN A 236 18.51 4.01 6.62
C ASN A 236 18.88 3.29 5.32
N PHE A 237 18.65 1.98 5.23
CA PHE A 237 18.72 1.29 3.95
C PHE A 237 17.65 1.88 3.01
N SER A 238 18.05 2.24 1.80
CA SER A 238 17.14 2.73 0.77
C SER A 238 17.52 2.14 -0.57
N VAL A 239 16.54 1.71 -1.35
CA VAL A 239 16.74 1.24 -2.72
C VAL A 239 15.56 1.65 -3.58
N SER A 240 15.87 2.14 -4.78
CA SER A 240 14.87 2.43 -5.81
C SER A 240 14.89 1.28 -6.82
N LEU A 241 13.72 0.69 -7.05
CA LEU A 241 13.55 -0.43 -7.96
C LEU A 241 12.64 -0.02 -9.10
N PRO A 242 12.89 -0.44 -10.35
CA PRO A 242 11.93 -0.26 -11.43
C PRO A 242 10.55 -0.80 -11.01
N ARG A 243 9.47 -0.03 -11.25
CA ARG A 243 8.11 -0.52 -11.02
C ARG A 243 7.85 -1.74 -11.89
N ARG A 244 8.13 -1.62 -13.19
CA ARG A 244 7.86 -2.66 -14.19
C ARG A 244 8.83 -3.84 -14.05
N VAL A 245 8.30 -5.06 -14.08
CA VAL A 245 9.09 -6.31 -14.06
C VAL A 245 9.06 -7.08 -15.38
N THR A 246 8.18 -6.73 -16.32
CA THR A 246 8.10 -7.36 -17.64
C THR A 246 7.60 -6.37 -18.68
N GLN A 247 8.01 -6.55 -19.93
CA GLN A 247 7.47 -5.81 -21.07
C GLN A 247 6.25 -6.55 -21.65
N GLN A 248 5.22 -5.80 -22.00
CA GLN A 248 4.04 -6.37 -22.68
C GLN A 248 4.20 -6.37 -24.19
N ASN A 249 4.76 -5.28 -24.74
CA ASN A 249 4.94 -5.12 -26.17
C ASN A 249 6.24 -5.80 -26.62
N GLY A 250 6.23 -6.42 -27.81
CA GLY A 250 7.42 -7.05 -28.39
C GLY A 250 7.91 -8.30 -27.64
N CYS A 251 7.09 -8.90 -26.78
CA CYS A 251 7.43 -10.12 -26.06
C CYS A 251 7.11 -11.36 -26.91
N LYS A 252 8.13 -12.21 -27.13
CA LYS A 252 7.99 -13.51 -27.78
C LYS A 252 7.61 -14.59 -26.77
N SER A 253 8.29 -14.62 -25.63
CA SER A 253 8.01 -15.57 -24.55
C SER A 253 8.44 -15.03 -23.19
N ARG A 254 7.84 -15.57 -22.13
CA ARG A 254 8.22 -15.29 -20.74
C ARG A 254 8.57 -16.57 -20.02
N THR A 255 9.66 -16.54 -19.27
CA THR A 255 10.08 -17.66 -18.42
C THR A 255 10.05 -17.21 -16.98
N LEU A 256 9.31 -17.95 -16.14
CA LEU A 256 9.35 -17.79 -14.70
C LEU A 256 10.35 -18.81 -14.13
N SER A 257 11.48 -18.32 -13.64
CA SER A 257 12.51 -19.13 -13.00
C SER A 257 12.38 -19.01 -11.49
N LEU A 258 12.28 -20.14 -10.80
CA LEU A 258 12.21 -20.20 -9.35
C LEU A 258 13.53 -20.77 -8.83
N PHE A 259 14.27 -19.95 -8.08
CA PHE A 259 15.46 -20.41 -7.36
C PHE A 259 15.08 -20.65 -5.91
N VAL A 260 15.33 -21.86 -5.42
CA VAL A 260 15.05 -22.24 -4.04
C VAL A 260 16.34 -22.70 -3.38
N ASP A 261 16.53 -22.30 -2.13
CA ASP A 261 17.63 -22.76 -1.30
C ASP A 261 17.16 -22.93 0.15
N SER A 262 17.84 -23.80 0.88
CA SER A 262 17.53 -24.09 2.27
C SER A 262 18.77 -24.33 3.10
N SER A 263 18.70 -23.89 4.34
CA SER A 263 19.69 -24.17 5.39
C SER A 263 18.97 -24.68 6.63
N LYS A 264 19.74 -25.08 7.66
CA LYS A 264 19.17 -25.45 8.97
C LYS A 264 18.35 -24.32 9.63
N ARG A 265 18.51 -23.08 9.18
CA ARG A 265 17.92 -21.89 9.82
C ARG A 265 16.87 -21.18 8.98
N VAL A 266 16.98 -21.25 7.65
CA VAL A 266 16.19 -20.43 6.71
C VAL A 266 15.91 -21.23 5.46
N TYR A 267 14.71 -21.06 4.91
CA TYR A 267 14.32 -21.47 3.56
C TYR A 267 14.03 -20.20 2.76
N ALA A 268 14.48 -20.14 1.52
CA ALA A 268 14.28 -18.99 0.66
C ALA A 268 13.85 -19.41 -0.75
N CYS A 269 13.01 -18.59 -1.37
CA CYS A 269 12.61 -18.72 -2.76
C CYS A 269 12.73 -17.33 -3.41
N ALA A 270 13.41 -17.26 -4.55
CA ALA A 270 13.58 -16.06 -5.34
C ALA A 270 12.99 -16.29 -6.74
N PRO A 271 11.81 -15.71 -7.04
CA PRO A 271 11.21 -15.76 -8.37
C PRO A 271 11.80 -14.70 -9.29
N TYR A 272 12.17 -15.10 -10.51
CA TYR A 272 12.63 -14.21 -11.57
C TYR A 272 11.77 -14.39 -12.80
N ILE A 273 11.46 -13.29 -13.48
CA ILE A 273 10.80 -13.29 -14.78
C ILE A 273 11.79 -12.79 -15.84
N THR A 274 12.03 -13.62 -16.85
CA THR A 274 12.85 -13.26 -18.01
C THR A 274 11.94 -13.13 -19.22
N THR A 275 12.11 -12.06 -19.99
CA THR A 275 11.28 -11.75 -21.17
C THR A 275 12.17 -11.87 -22.40
N GLU A 276 11.91 -12.84 -23.26
CA GLU A 276 12.55 -12.88 -24.58
C GLU A 276 11.77 -11.98 -25.53
N THR A 277 12.43 -10.99 -26.12
CA THR A 277 11.82 -10.09 -27.10
C THR A 277 11.73 -10.77 -28.47
N THR A 278 10.89 -10.25 -29.36
CA THR A 278 10.80 -10.71 -30.76
C THR A 278 12.12 -10.55 -31.52
N ASN A 279 13.01 -9.69 -31.04
CA ASN A 279 14.33 -9.44 -31.62
C ASN A 279 15.42 -10.38 -31.04
N GLY A 280 15.06 -11.27 -30.11
CA GLY A 280 15.99 -12.23 -29.50
C GLY A 280 16.77 -11.70 -28.29
N GLU A 281 16.46 -10.50 -27.80
CA GLU A 281 17.03 -9.96 -26.55
C GLU A 281 16.34 -10.59 -25.33
N ARG A 282 17.05 -10.73 -24.21
CA ARG A 282 16.56 -11.35 -22.97
C ARG A 282 16.73 -10.45 -21.76
#